data_AF-A0A5Q2N9V4-F1
#
_entry.id   AF-A0A5Q2N9V4-F1
#
_cell.length_a   1.000
_cell.length_b   1.000
_cell.length_c   1.000
_cell.angle_alpha   90.00
_cell.angle_beta   90.00
_cell.angle_gamma   90.00
#
_symmetry.space_group_name_H-M   'P 1'
#
loop_
_entity.id
_entity.type
_entity.pdbx_description
1 polymer ?
#
loop_
_entity_poly.entity_id
_entity_poly.type
_entity_poly.pdbx_seq_one_letter_code
_entity_poly.pdbx_strand_id
1 'polypeptide(L)'
;MKETVYKEEEITADLETNILQFDGELGVGVGFDIDKRVMTIAGRKMAMYYVNGFTRDLDVLQIMRALDEYEQDCEKKGDFNLDDLVDHRLYYLQVSKEKNIRQIYYHLLSGRSILMIDGEKEAIAIEAREFPARSPEEPDTERVVRGSRDGFNEVIVCNTALIRRRIRDPRLRFKLMQVGRRSQTDVVVAYIEDIANPNIVKEVVDRIEKVDVDGLPMGEKSLEEFITRGDWNPFPQVRYTERPDVSSMHLLEGHVLIMVDTSPSVMIAPATYFHHLEHAEEYRQNAPVGLYLRIIRYLAVFTSVFLLPLWIMFALNPDLLPPFLAFIGPEEQGQIPLVLQVIAAEAGLDMIRMAAIHTPSPLATALGLIAAFMIGDVAIDVGLFHPEIILYLALAAVGTFATPSYELGQTNRLVRIFLILLVALFSWIGFVLGVLALLALVMRSKSFGKPYFWPIAPMNFKMIPVGLLRAPMPSKRWRPTILDPIDSDRLPEAYAGAAGGASGDEQAVAEGRKPEEGKEEQRPADLQAKEEKSQKPETSKEKVEIPSEESQATKERKEEKEEKTVKPLFIRSIIKKGQTGLDYKKWRDDQKNGLRWRLRRRGLWTSEKNSCGGEEH
;
A
#
# COMPACT_ATOMS: atom_id res chain seq x y z
N MET A 1 9.16 29.45 10.80
CA MET A 1 10.53 28.89 10.82
C MET A 1 10.52 27.68 11.74
N LYS A 2 10.31 26.46 11.22
CA LYS A 2 10.34 25.22 12.02
C LYS A 2 11.54 24.40 11.55
N GLU A 3 12.54 24.27 12.42
CA GLU A 3 13.67 23.36 12.25
C GLU A 3 13.13 21.92 12.23
N THR A 4 12.82 21.38 11.07
CA THR A 4 12.90 19.92 10.88
C THR A 4 14.09 19.66 9.98
N VAL A 5 15.00 18.86 10.53
CA VAL A 5 16.20 18.21 9.97
C VAL A 5 17.35 18.48 10.94
N TYR A 6 17.53 17.54 11.87
CA TYR A 6 18.61 17.35 12.86
C TYR A 6 19.73 18.39 12.80
N LYS A 7 19.94 19.14 13.90
CA LYS A 7 21.20 19.88 14.08
C LYS A 7 22.37 18.92 13.87
N GLU A 8 23.46 19.41 13.28
CA GLU A 8 24.70 18.66 13.15
C GLU A 8 25.32 18.48 14.55
N GLU A 9 24.72 17.59 15.33
CA GLU A 9 25.21 17.17 16.63
C GLU A 9 26.07 15.92 16.45
N GLU A 10 27.22 15.94 17.11
CA GLU A 10 28.14 14.81 17.17
C GLU A 10 27.84 13.96 18.40
N ILE A 11 28.07 12.65 18.27
CA ILE A 11 27.96 11.70 19.38
C ILE A 11 28.95 12.05 20.49
N THR A 12 28.52 11.92 21.75
CA THR A 12 29.39 12.19 22.90
C THR A 12 30.23 10.96 23.25
N ALA A 13 31.29 11.14 24.05
CA ALA A 13 32.09 10.01 24.53
C ALA A 13 31.39 9.22 25.65
N ASP A 14 30.36 9.78 26.28
CA ASP A 14 29.61 9.13 27.35
C ASP A 14 28.49 8.28 26.76
N LEU A 15 28.60 6.96 26.91
CA LEU A 15 27.63 6.03 26.37
C LEU A 15 26.24 6.20 27.00
N GLU A 16 26.14 6.52 28.28
CA GLU A 16 24.84 6.61 28.97
C GLU A 16 24.01 7.79 28.45
N THR A 17 24.65 8.94 28.22
CA THR A 17 24.01 10.09 27.55
C THR A 17 23.53 9.75 26.15
N ASN A 18 24.36 9.07 25.35
CA ASN A 18 23.98 8.68 23.98
C ASN A 18 22.81 7.69 23.98
N ILE A 19 22.80 6.71 24.89
CA ILE A 19 21.69 5.75 25.02
C ILE A 19 20.39 6.48 25.34
N LEU A 20 20.40 7.42 26.30
CA LEU A 20 19.20 8.16 26.68
C LEU A 20 18.64 8.97 25.51
N GLN A 21 19.50 9.62 24.72
CA GLN A 21 19.10 10.35 23.52
C GLN A 21 18.48 9.42 22.46
N PHE A 22 19.19 8.33 22.11
CA PHE A 22 18.75 7.40 21.07
C PHE A 22 17.47 6.67 21.46
N ASP A 23 17.35 6.21 22.71
CA ASP A 23 16.13 5.58 23.21
C ASP A 23 14.92 6.51 23.09
N GLY A 24 15.09 7.77 23.47
CA GLY A 24 14.02 8.77 23.42
C GLY A 24 13.59 9.09 21.99
N GLU A 25 14.54 9.28 21.07
CA GLU A 25 14.22 9.63 19.69
C GLU A 25 13.67 8.43 18.88
N LEU A 26 14.30 7.26 19.01
CA LEU A 26 13.91 6.03 18.30
C LEU A 26 12.70 5.34 18.95
N GLY A 27 12.34 5.72 20.17
CA GLY A 27 11.24 5.12 20.92
C GLY A 27 11.52 3.68 21.33
N VAL A 28 12.76 3.38 21.69
CA VAL A 28 13.16 2.04 22.15
C VAL A 28 12.40 1.69 23.42
N GLY A 29 11.75 0.52 23.44
CA GLY A 29 10.87 0.09 24.53
C GLY A 29 9.40 0.54 24.38
N VAL A 30 9.11 1.52 23.51
CA VAL A 30 7.74 1.81 23.05
C VAL A 30 7.42 0.97 21.82
N GLY A 31 8.35 0.96 20.85
CA GLY A 31 8.32 0.08 19.68
C GLY A 31 9.11 -1.19 19.91
N PHE A 32 8.76 -2.27 19.19
CA PHE A 32 9.50 -3.54 19.22
C PHE A 32 10.42 -3.75 18.02
N ASP A 33 10.35 -2.87 17.02
CA ASP A 33 11.02 -3.06 15.74
C ASP A 33 12.48 -2.56 15.76
N ILE A 34 12.80 -1.59 16.62
CA ILE A 34 14.16 -1.16 16.93
C ILE A 34 14.49 -1.65 18.33
N ASP A 35 15.55 -2.43 18.44
CA ASP A 35 16.00 -2.99 19.70
C ASP A 35 17.47 -2.64 19.93
N LYS A 36 17.89 -2.76 21.19
CA LYS A 36 19.25 -2.52 21.62
C LYS A 36 19.75 -3.64 22.49
N ARG A 37 21.04 -3.93 22.36
CA ARG A 37 21.76 -4.85 23.23
C ARG A 37 22.91 -4.11 23.90
N VAL A 38 22.86 -4.04 25.24
CA VAL A 38 23.95 -3.48 26.05
C VAL A 38 24.83 -4.63 26.52
N MET A 39 26.15 -4.46 26.42
CA MET A 39 27.15 -5.45 26.79
C MET A 39 28.41 -4.78 27.33
N THR A 40 29.27 -5.53 27.99
CA THR A 40 30.60 -5.07 28.42
C THR A 40 31.62 -6.00 27.80
N ILE A 41 32.55 -5.44 27.02
CA ILE A 41 33.54 -6.18 26.25
C ILE A 41 34.88 -5.46 26.40
N ALA A 42 35.93 -6.21 26.72
CA ALA A 42 37.27 -5.66 26.96
C ALA A 42 37.26 -4.53 28.02
N GLY A 43 36.44 -4.68 29.06
CA GLY A 43 36.29 -3.70 30.15
C GLY A 43 35.56 -2.41 29.77
N ARG A 44 35.03 -2.28 28.55
CA ARG A 44 34.23 -1.12 28.12
C ARG A 44 32.77 -1.49 27.93
N LYS A 45 31.86 -0.61 28.38
CA LYS A 45 30.43 -0.75 28.05
C LYS A 45 30.21 -0.45 26.57
N MET A 46 29.31 -1.19 25.94
CA MET A 46 28.91 -1.02 24.54
C MET A 46 27.40 -1.16 24.39
N ALA A 47 26.82 -0.45 23.43
CA ALA A 47 25.42 -0.59 23.05
C ALA A 47 25.30 -0.82 21.53
N MET A 48 24.67 -1.93 21.15
CA MET A 48 24.40 -2.25 19.76
C MET A 48 22.92 -2.06 19.44
N TYR A 49 22.61 -1.15 18.53
CA TYR A 49 21.26 -0.90 18.02
C TYR A 49 21.08 -1.59 16.67
N TYR A 50 19.91 -2.16 16.45
CA TYR A 50 19.55 -2.80 15.18
C TYR A 50 18.04 -2.73 14.97
N VAL A 51 17.62 -2.88 13.71
CA VAL A 51 16.21 -3.01 13.35
C VAL A 51 15.92 -4.50 13.23
N ASN A 52 15.07 -5.03 14.10
CA ASN A 52 14.78 -6.45 14.26
C ASN A 52 14.42 -7.12 12.91
N GLY A 53 13.53 -6.51 12.14
CA GLY A 53 13.12 -7.03 10.83
C GLY A 53 14.14 -6.88 9.70
N PHE A 54 15.30 -6.23 9.93
CA PHE A 54 16.39 -6.11 8.96
C PHE A 54 17.65 -6.89 9.35
N THR A 55 17.66 -7.55 10.49
CA THR A 55 18.87 -8.19 11.02
C THR A 55 18.61 -9.67 11.22
N ARG A 56 19.53 -10.52 10.78
CA ARG A 56 19.45 -11.96 11.05
C ARG A 56 20.22 -12.33 12.31
N ASP A 57 19.70 -13.34 13.01
CA ASP A 57 20.34 -13.92 14.19
C ASP A 57 21.78 -14.37 13.93
N LEU A 58 22.05 -14.95 12.76
CA LEU A 58 23.40 -15.41 12.39
C LEU A 58 24.38 -14.26 12.24
N ASP A 59 23.94 -13.10 11.75
CA ASP A 59 24.80 -11.94 11.58
C ASP A 59 25.13 -11.30 12.94
N VAL A 60 24.12 -11.18 13.81
CA VAL A 60 24.34 -10.76 15.20
C VAL A 60 25.28 -11.72 15.93
N LEU A 61 25.10 -13.03 15.77
CA LEU A 61 25.97 -14.03 16.37
C LEU A 61 27.42 -13.90 15.89
N GLN A 62 27.65 -13.59 14.61
CA GLN A 62 29.00 -13.37 14.08
C GLN A 62 29.64 -12.11 14.66
N ILE A 63 28.88 -11.01 14.78
CA ILE A 63 29.36 -9.78 15.43
C ILE A 63 29.74 -10.08 16.88
N MET A 64 28.90 -10.80 17.63
CA MET A 64 29.18 -11.15 19.02
C MET A 64 30.45 -12.00 19.15
N ARG A 65 30.63 -13.01 18.29
CA ARG A 65 31.86 -13.83 18.28
C ARG A 65 33.11 -13.00 17.99
N ALA A 66 33.04 -12.08 17.03
CA ALA A 66 34.16 -11.20 16.72
C ALA A 66 34.53 -10.30 17.91
N LEU A 67 33.53 -9.84 18.67
CA LEU A 67 33.76 -9.04 19.87
C LEU A 67 34.32 -9.88 21.04
N ASP A 68 33.84 -11.11 21.24
CA ASP A 68 34.37 -12.04 22.26
C ASP A 68 35.84 -12.42 21.96
N GLU A 69 36.18 -12.67 20.70
CA GLU A 69 37.56 -12.94 20.28
C GLU A 69 38.47 -11.72 20.47
N TYR A 70 37.94 -10.52 20.25
CA TYR A 70 38.67 -9.28 20.49
C TYR A 70 38.96 -9.05 21.98
N GLU A 71 38.00 -9.33 22.86
CA GLU A 71 38.18 -9.25 24.30
C GLU A 71 39.36 -10.12 24.79
N GLN A 72 39.43 -11.36 24.34
CA GLN A 72 40.54 -12.28 24.68
C GLN A 72 41.91 -11.75 24.23
N ASP A 73 41.97 -10.94 23.19
CA ASP A 73 43.22 -10.37 22.70
C ASP A 73 43.58 -9.07 23.40
N CYS A 74 42.58 -8.27 23.81
CA CYS A 74 42.79 -7.15 24.73
C CYS A 74 43.35 -7.62 26.08
N GLU A 75 42.86 -8.74 26.62
CA GLU A 75 43.41 -9.35 27.85
C GLU A 75 44.90 -9.68 27.73
N LYS A 76 45.37 -10.05 26.53
CA LYS A 76 46.77 -10.41 26.27
C LYS A 76 47.66 -9.20 25.97
N LYS A 77 47.13 -8.18 25.27
CA LYS A 77 47.91 -7.04 24.74
C LYS A 77 47.78 -5.76 25.58
N GLY A 78 46.74 -5.64 26.39
CA GLY A 78 46.62 -4.65 27.45
C GLY A 78 45.96 -3.30 27.10
N ASP A 79 45.35 -3.13 25.93
CA ASP A 79 44.55 -1.92 25.65
C ASP A 79 43.44 -2.15 24.62
N PHE A 80 42.37 -1.36 24.72
CA PHE A 80 41.29 -1.29 23.76
C PHE A 80 41.64 -0.27 22.67
N ASN A 81 41.55 -0.66 21.41
CA ASN A 81 41.78 0.21 20.27
C ASN A 81 40.66 0.04 19.23
N LEU A 82 39.90 1.12 19.01
CA LEU A 82 38.78 1.15 18.09
C LEU A 82 39.17 0.77 16.65
N ASP A 83 40.32 1.25 16.17
CA ASP A 83 40.81 0.98 14.82
C ASP A 83 41.22 -0.49 14.67
N ASP A 84 41.82 -1.09 15.70
CA ASP A 84 42.16 -2.52 15.69
C ASP A 84 40.90 -3.40 15.63
N LEU A 85 39.85 -3.04 16.37
CA LEU A 85 38.57 -3.74 16.32
C LEU A 85 37.94 -3.67 14.92
N VAL A 86 37.89 -2.47 14.33
CA VAL A 86 37.28 -2.25 13.02
C VAL A 86 38.08 -2.91 11.89
N ASP A 87 39.39 -2.68 11.85
CA ASP A 87 40.23 -3.09 10.71
C ASP A 87 40.63 -4.57 10.75
N HIS A 88 40.71 -5.18 11.95
CA HIS A 88 41.26 -6.53 12.11
C HIS A 88 40.30 -7.57 12.66
N ARG A 89 39.08 -7.21 13.10
CA ARG A 89 38.13 -8.18 13.70
C ARG A 89 36.75 -8.17 13.09
N LEU A 90 36.22 -7.01 12.75
CA LEU A 90 34.91 -6.91 12.12
C LEU A 90 35.03 -7.24 10.62
N TYR A 91 35.14 -8.52 10.28
CA TYR A 91 35.29 -9.02 8.90
C TYR A 91 34.03 -8.89 8.01
N TYR A 92 33.14 -7.95 8.31
CA TYR A 92 32.01 -7.61 7.43
C TYR A 92 32.49 -6.83 6.21
N LEU A 93 31.82 -7.01 5.06
CA LEU A 93 32.21 -6.37 3.79
C LEU A 93 32.25 -4.84 3.87
N GLN A 94 31.41 -4.24 4.70
CA GLN A 94 31.35 -2.79 4.91
C GLN A 94 31.17 -2.47 6.40
N VAL A 95 32.19 -1.83 6.95
CA VAL A 95 32.20 -1.24 8.30
C VAL A 95 32.62 0.21 8.15
N SER A 96 31.90 1.13 8.79
CA SER A 96 32.24 2.57 8.75
C SER A 96 32.11 3.18 10.13
N LYS A 97 32.94 4.19 10.40
CA LYS A 97 32.91 4.96 11.65
C LYS A 97 32.19 6.28 11.40
N GLU A 98 31.28 6.64 12.29
CA GLU A 98 30.39 7.80 12.12
C GLU A 98 30.34 8.62 13.40
N LYS A 99 30.49 9.93 13.28
CA LYS A 99 30.40 10.88 14.41
C LYS A 99 29.06 11.58 14.49
N ASN A 100 28.48 11.87 13.32
CA ASN A 100 27.31 12.71 13.21
C ASN A 100 26.05 11.88 13.49
N ILE A 101 25.25 12.31 14.45
CA ILE A 101 24.05 11.60 14.92
C ILE A 101 23.06 11.36 13.78
N ARG A 102 22.89 12.32 12.86
CA ARG A 102 22.01 12.18 11.70
C ARG A 102 22.45 11.06 10.76
N GLN A 103 23.76 10.93 10.53
CA GLN A 103 24.29 9.83 9.71
C GLN A 103 24.11 8.49 10.41
N ILE A 104 24.31 8.45 11.73
CA ILE A 104 24.07 7.25 12.54
C ILE A 104 22.59 6.81 12.42
N TYR A 105 21.62 7.72 12.55
CA TYR A 105 20.21 7.40 12.34
C TYR A 105 19.92 6.93 10.92
N TYR A 106 20.49 7.58 9.91
CA TYR A 106 20.33 7.14 8.53
C TYR A 106 20.82 5.71 8.33
N HIS A 107 22.00 5.37 8.85
CA HIS A 107 22.57 4.03 8.77
C HIS A 107 21.70 3.00 9.50
N LEU A 108 21.29 3.28 10.75
CA LEU A 108 20.42 2.41 11.53
C LEU A 108 19.09 2.14 10.82
N LEU A 109 18.38 3.20 10.41
CA LEU A 109 17.07 3.08 9.75
C LEU A 109 17.17 2.52 8.33
N SER A 110 18.37 2.50 7.73
CA SER A 110 18.64 1.78 6.49
C SER A 110 18.93 0.28 6.69
N GLY A 111 18.96 -0.18 7.95
CA GLY A 111 19.12 -1.57 8.38
C GLY A 111 20.50 -1.97 8.86
N ARG A 112 21.47 -1.04 8.95
CA ARG A 112 22.80 -1.33 9.50
C ARG A 112 22.73 -1.43 11.01
N SER A 113 23.55 -2.31 11.60
CA SER A 113 23.69 -2.38 13.05
C SER A 113 24.66 -1.29 13.51
N ILE A 114 24.31 -0.54 14.55
CA ILE A 114 25.14 0.53 15.11
C ILE A 114 25.70 0.08 16.44
N LEU A 115 27.02 0.02 16.57
CA LEU A 115 27.73 -0.25 17.82
C LEU A 115 28.34 1.04 18.37
N MET A 116 27.86 1.46 19.53
CA MET A 116 28.40 2.59 20.31
C MET A 116 29.22 2.04 21.48
N ILE A 117 30.38 2.64 21.73
CA ILE A 117 31.35 2.17 22.73
C ILE A 117 31.65 3.32 23.70
N ASP A 118 31.67 3.00 25.00
CA ASP A 118 31.96 3.97 26.04
C ASP A 118 33.39 4.51 25.95
N GLY A 119 33.53 5.82 26.11
CA GLY A 119 34.79 6.56 25.93
C GLY A 119 35.12 6.93 24.48
N GLU A 120 34.37 6.45 23.48
CA GLU A 120 34.62 6.74 22.06
C GLU A 120 33.64 7.77 21.50
N LYS A 121 34.14 8.65 20.62
CA LYS A 121 33.33 9.68 19.93
C LYS A 121 32.89 9.26 18.53
N GLU A 122 33.02 7.98 18.21
CA GLU A 122 32.69 7.41 16.91
C GLU A 122 31.81 6.17 17.15
N ALA A 123 30.69 6.09 16.46
CA ALA A 123 29.87 4.88 16.39
C ALA A 123 30.30 4.03 15.19
N ILE A 124 30.30 2.72 15.34
CA ILE A 124 30.60 1.78 14.26
C ILE A 124 29.28 1.36 13.61
N ALA A 125 29.14 1.60 12.30
CA ALA A 125 28.04 1.07 11.50
C ALA A 125 28.49 -0.20 10.78
N ILE A 126 27.80 -1.32 11.04
CA ILE A 126 28.09 -2.64 10.48
C ILE A 126 27.01 -3.00 9.45
N GLU A 127 27.41 -3.30 8.22
CA GLU A 127 26.50 -3.73 7.16
C GLU A 127 26.08 -5.20 7.36
N ALA A 128 25.10 -5.41 8.25
CA ALA A 128 24.49 -6.71 8.56
C ALA A 128 23.02 -6.78 8.13
N ARG A 129 22.60 -5.94 7.18
CA ARG A 129 21.20 -5.79 6.79
C ARG A 129 20.76 -6.91 5.83
N GLU A 130 19.57 -7.42 6.08
CA GLU A 130 18.83 -8.28 5.17
C GLU A 130 17.39 -7.78 5.10
N PHE A 131 16.90 -7.51 3.89
CA PHE A 131 15.49 -7.19 3.73
C PHE A 131 14.68 -8.48 3.63
N PRO A 132 13.45 -8.52 4.20
CA PRO A 132 12.57 -9.68 4.04
C PRO A 132 12.46 -10.09 2.57
N ALA A 133 12.96 -11.29 2.27
CA ALA A 133 13.11 -11.83 0.92
C ALA A 133 12.44 -13.20 0.78
N ARG A 134 11.22 -13.36 1.29
CA ARG A 134 10.28 -14.29 0.65
C ARG A 134 9.81 -13.59 -0.63
N SER A 135 9.70 -14.27 -1.77
CA SER A 135 9.12 -13.67 -2.98
C SER A 135 7.79 -13.03 -2.59
N PRO A 136 7.69 -11.71 -2.47
CA PRO A 136 6.44 -11.10 -2.05
C PRO A 136 5.44 -11.42 -3.15
N GLU A 137 4.40 -12.18 -2.82
CA GLU A 137 3.35 -12.46 -3.77
C GLU A 137 2.61 -11.16 -4.05
N GLU A 138 2.19 -11.00 -5.31
CA GLU A 138 1.48 -9.79 -5.71
C GLU A 138 0.16 -9.72 -4.94
N PRO A 139 -0.18 -8.57 -4.32
CA PRO A 139 -1.42 -8.44 -3.55
C PRO A 139 -2.61 -8.84 -4.42
N ASP A 140 -3.44 -9.75 -3.93
CA ASP A 140 -4.54 -10.32 -4.72
C ASP A 140 -5.67 -9.31 -4.90
N THR A 141 -5.91 -8.48 -3.88
CA THR A 141 -7.00 -7.49 -3.88
C THR A 141 -6.61 -6.14 -4.49
N GLU A 142 -5.33 -5.77 -4.48
CA GLU A 142 -4.84 -4.46 -4.93
C GLU A 142 -3.72 -4.56 -6.01
N ARG A 143 -3.99 -5.29 -7.09
CA ARG A 143 -3.06 -5.46 -8.22
C ARG A 143 -2.82 -4.16 -9.00
N VAL A 144 -1.57 -3.95 -9.45
CA VAL A 144 -1.17 -2.76 -10.22
C VAL A 144 -0.33 -3.16 -11.43
N VAL A 145 -0.47 -2.41 -12.52
CA VAL A 145 0.30 -2.68 -13.75
C VAL A 145 1.76 -2.27 -13.56
N ARG A 146 1.99 -1.19 -12.80
CA ARG A 146 3.32 -0.65 -12.50
C ARG A 146 3.44 -0.35 -11.02
N GLY A 147 4.49 -0.85 -10.39
CA GLY A 147 4.85 -0.48 -9.04
C GLY A 147 5.31 -1.63 -8.17
N SER A 148 5.23 -1.41 -6.87
CA SER A 148 5.55 -2.42 -5.88
C SER A 148 4.61 -3.61 -6.02
N ARG A 149 5.19 -4.81 -6.12
CA ARG A 149 4.48 -6.08 -6.06
C ARG A 149 4.60 -6.74 -4.69
N ASP A 150 5.27 -6.10 -3.74
CA ASP A 150 5.30 -6.60 -2.37
C ASP A 150 3.98 -6.37 -1.67
N GLY A 151 3.31 -7.48 -1.37
CA GLY A 151 2.22 -7.55 -0.40
C GLY A 151 2.74 -7.83 1.01
N PHE A 152 1.92 -7.48 2.00
CA PHE A 152 2.06 -7.97 3.36
C PHE A 152 1.88 -9.49 3.42
N ASN A 153 2.37 -10.10 4.49
CA ASN A 153 2.23 -11.52 4.76
C ASN A 153 1.74 -11.75 6.20
N GLU A 154 1.59 -13.00 6.61
CA GLU A 154 1.03 -13.36 7.92
C GLU A 154 1.99 -13.08 9.10
N VAL A 155 3.22 -12.61 8.83
CA VAL A 155 4.27 -12.42 9.85
C VAL A 155 4.43 -10.93 10.19
N ILE A 156 4.03 -10.54 11.40
CA ILE A 156 3.98 -9.14 11.81
C ILE A 156 5.36 -8.43 11.78
N VAL A 157 6.45 -9.15 12.09
CA VAL A 157 7.83 -8.64 12.02
C VAL A 157 8.21 -8.31 10.57
N CYS A 158 7.79 -9.12 9.60
CA CYS A 158 8.02 -8.83 8.18
C CYS A 158 7.20 -7.61 7.74
N ASN A 159 5.95 -7.50 8.16
CA ASN A 159 5.08 -6.37 7.79
C ASN A 159 5.61 -5.03 8.31
N THR A 160 6.07 -4.98 9.57
CA THR A 160 6.72 -3.79 10.13
C THR A 160 8.00 -3.41 9.38
N ALA A 161 8.83 -4.40 9.03
CA ALA A 161 10.03 -4.19 8.22
C ALA A 161 9.72 -3.62 6.82
N LEU A 162 8.66 -4.10 6.16
CA LEU A 162 8.22 -3.59 4.85
C LEU A 162 7.79 -2.12 4.90
N ILE A 163 7.18 -1.68 6.01
CA ILE A 163 6.82 -0.28 6.26
C ILE A 163 8.10 0.53 6.58
N ARG A 164 8.93 0.07 7.52
CA ARG A 164 10.18 0.75 7.93
C ARG A 164 11.15 0.93 6.76
N ARG A 165 11.14 0.02 5.78
CA ARG A 165 11.96 0.12 4.56
C ARG A 165 11.61 1.35 3.72
N ARG A 166 10.35 1.78 3.78
CA ARG A 166 9.82 2.95 3.07
C ARG A 166 9.90 4.22 3.92
N ILE A 167 9.62 4.11 5.21
CA ILE A 167 9.64 5.22 6.16
C ILE A 167 10.84 5.06 7.09
N ARG A 168 11.92 5.78 6.77
CA ARG A 168 13.13 5.86 7.58
C ARG A 168 13.09 7.06 8.49
N ASP A 169 12.05 7.12 9.31
CA ASP A 169 11.86 8.19 10.29
C ASP A 169 12.08 7.64 11.72
N PRO A 170 12.93 8.26 12.56
CA PRO A 170 13.10 7.86 13.95
C PRO A 170 11.81 7.90 14.76
N ARG A 171 10.84 8.76 14.43
CA ARG A 171 9.58 8.97 15.15
C ARG A 171 8.45 8.03 14.72
N LEU A 172 8.70 7.13 13.77
CA LEU A 172 7.76 6.05 13.47
C LEU A 172 7.81 5.01 14.60
N ARG A 173 6.65 4.79 15.24
CA ARG A 173 6.44 3.88 16.37
C ARG A 173 5.64 2.67 15.91
N PHE A 174 5.98 1.49 16.45
CA PHE A 174 5.24 0.24 16.29
C PHE A 174 4.92 -0.33 17.67
N LYS A 175 3.83 0.11 18.29
CA LYS A 175 3.44 -0.32 19.64
C LYS A 175 2.86 -1.74 19.59
N LEU A 176 3.57 -2.70 20.18
CA LEU A 176 3.10 -4.09 20.32
C LEU A 176 2.14 -4.22 21.51
N MET A 177 1.04 -4.92 21.31
CA MET A 177 -0.01 -5.18 22.27
C MET A 177 -0.48 -6.62 22.14
N GLN A 178 -1.02 -7.20 23.21
CA GLN A 178 -1.54 -8.57 23.20
C GLN A 178 -3.04 -8.56 23.49
N VAL A 179 -3.80 -9.29 22.68
CA VAL A 179 -5.26 -9.40 22.80
C VAL A 179 -5.66 -10.86 22.92
N GLY A 180 -6.47 -11.18 23.93
CA GLY A 180 -7.05 -12.50 24.15
C GLY A 180 -6.68 -13.14 25.50
N ARG A 181 -7.59 -13.94 26.07
CA ARG A 181 -7.44 -14.61 27.38
C ARG A 181 -6.78 -15.97 27.31
N ARG A 182 -7.14 -16.79 26.31
CA ARG A 182 -6.65 -18.17 26.14
C ARG A 182 -5.51 -18.22 25.14
N SER A 183 -5.65 -17.48 24.04
CA SER A 183 -4.62 -17.29 23.03
C SER A 183 -4.35 -15.80 22.94
N GLN A 184 -3.17 -15.38 23.39
CA GLN A 184 -2.72 -14.00 23.26
C GLN A 184 -2.21 -13.80 21.84
N THR A 185 -2.98 -13.06 21.04
CA THR A 185 -2.60 -12.67 19.68
C THR A 185 -1.90 -11.33 19.73
N ASP A 186 -0.76 -11.23 19.06
CA ASP A 186 0.00 -9.99 18.94
C ASP A 186 -0.69 -9.03 17.95
N VAL A 187 -0.84 -7.77 18.38
CA VAL A 187 -1.43 -6.68 17.62
C VAL A 187 -0.48 -5.49 17.67
N VAL A 188 -0.19 -4.90 16.52
CA VAL A 188 0.71 -3.74 16.42
C VAL A 188 -0.06 -2.52 15.97
N VAL A 189 0.08 -1.44 16.74
CA VAL A 189 -0.41 -0.10 16.40
C VAL A 189 0.76 0.72 15.87
N ALA A 190 0.74 1.08 14.59
CA ALA A 190 1.79 1.88 13.95
C ALA A 190 1.33 3.32 13.69
N TYR A 191 2.18 4.29 14.02
CA TYR A 191 1.93 5.72 13.81
C TYR A 191 3.24 6.51 13.83
N ILE A 192 3.23 7.72 13.27
CA ILE A 192 4.37 8.65 13.35
C ILE A 192 4.05 9.69 14.43
N GLU A 193 4.86 9.74 15.48
CA GLU A 193 4.55 10.45 16.74
C GLU A 193 4.35 11.97 16.57
N ASP A 194 5.07 12.62 15.66
CA ASP A 194 4.99 14.06 15.41
C ASP A 194 4.03 14.45 14.28
N ILE A 195 3.38 13.47 13.65
CA ILE A 195 2.38 13.69 12.59
C ILE A 195 1.00 13.30 13.10
N ALA A 196 0.86 12.09 13.64
CA ALA A 196 -0.43 11.53 14.05
C ALA A 196 -1.02 12.28 15.25
N ASN A 197 -2.34 12.41 15.27
CA ASN A 197 -3.02 13.00 16.42
C ASN A 197 -2.98 12.05 17.62
N PRO A 198 -2.44 12.47 18.77
CA PRO A 198 -2.28 11.59 19.94
C PRO A 198 -3.63 11.13 20.51
N ASN A 199 -4.71 11.90 20.31
CA ASN A 199 -6.04 11.50 20.74
C ASN A 199 -6.58 10.32 19.92
N ILE A 200 -6.30 10.28 18.61
CA ILE A 200 -6.70 9.17 17.73
C ILE A 200 -5.91 7.91 18.10
N VAL A 201 -4.59 8.05 18.29
CA VAL A 201 -3.72 6.94 18.72
C VAL A 201 -4.22 6.37 20.04
N LYS A 202 -4.50 7.23 21.02
CA LYS A 202 -5.03 6.83 22.33
C LYS A 202 -6.39 6.15 22.19
N GLU A 203 -7.30 6.68 21.38
CA GLU A 203 -8.61 6.06 21.16
C GLU A 203 -8.50 4.65 20.57
N VAL A 204 -7.60 4.44 19.60
CA VAL A 204 -7.34 3.12 19.02
C VAL A 204 -6.78 2.15 20.06
N VAL A 205 -5.76 2.57 20.80
CA VAL A 205 -5.14 1.77 21.88
C VAL A 205 -6.19 1.41 22.95
N ASP A 206 -6.92 2.41 23.45
CA ASP A 206 -7.95 2.22 24.49
C ASP A 206 -9.09 1.29 24.02
N ARG A 207 -9.41 1.27 22.71
CA ARG A 207 -10.41 0.35 22.15
C ARG A 207 -9.86 -1.08 22.08
N ILE A 208 -8.60 -1.27 21.67
CA ILE A 208 -7.94 -2.58 21.60
C ILE A 208 -7.76 -3.18 23.01
N GLU A 209 -7.34 -2.40 24.00
CA GLU A 209 -7.15 -2.87 25.39
C GLU A 209 -8.46 -3.33 26.06
N LYS A 210 -9.61 -2.82 25.60
CA LYS A 210 -10.93 -3.21 26.11
C LYS A 210 -11.48 -4.49 25.50
N VAL A 211 -10.80 -5.06 24.50
CA VAL A 211 -11.25 -6.30 23.85
C VAL A 211 -10.96 -7.48 24.77
N ASP A 212 -12.01 -8.03 25.39
CA ASP A 212 -11.94 -9.25 26.19
C ASP A 212 -12.56 -10.44 25.45
N VAL A 213 -11.70 -11.27 24.85
CA VAL A 213 -12.07 -12.44 24.04
C VAL A 213 -11.17 -13.62 24.36
N ASP A 214 -11.55 -14.84 23.97
CA ASP A 214 -10.69 -16.00 24.20
C ASP A 214 -9.42 -15.98 23.32
N GLY A 215 -9.52 -15.43 22.10
CA GLY A 215 -8.41 -15.22 21.16
C GLY A 215 -8.92 -14.68 19.82
N LEU A 216 -8.00 -14.34 18.91
CA LEU A 216 -8.32 -13.79 17.59
C LEU A 216 -7.86 -14.72 16.43
N PRO A 217 -8.39 -15.96 16.31
CA PRO A 217 -7.97 -16.88 15.26
C PRO A 217 -8.40 -16.44 13.85
N MET A 218 -9.40 -15.57 13.74
CA MET A 218 -9.88 -14.98 12.49
C MET A 218 -9.24 -13.60 12.23
N GLY A 219 -8.14 -13.28 12.94
CA GLY A 219 -7.26 -12.16 12.67
C GLY A 219 -7.91 -10.78 12.80
N GLU A 220 -7.71 -9.98 11.77
CA GLU A 220 -8.00 -8.55 11.71
C GLU A 220 -9.49 -8.20 11.65
N LYS A 221 -10.33 -9.02 11.00
CA LYS A 221 -11.76 -8.73 10.88
C LYS A 221 -12.48 -8.89 12.22
N SER A 222 -12.14 -9.92 12.98
CA SER A 222 -12.66 -10.08 14.33
C SER A 222 -12.23 -8.93 15.23
N LEU A 223 -10.97 -8.49 15.16
CA LEU A 223 -10.53 -7.33 15.92
C LEU A 223 -11.30 -6.06 15.52
N GLU A 224 -11.51 -5.82 14.21
CA GLU A 224 -12.30 -4.69 13.70
C GLU A 224 -13.69 -4.64 14.35
N GLU A 225 -14.42 -5.76 14.38
CA GLU A 225 -15.78 -5.81 14.93
C GLU A 225 -15.82 -5.42 16.42
N PHE A 226 -14.83 -5.85 17.22
CA PHE A 226 -14.73 -5.48 18.63
C PHE A 226 -14.39 -3.99 18.82
N ILE A 227 -13.44 -3.45 18.06
CA ILE A 227 -13.02 -2.04 18.22
C ILE A 227 -14.05 -1.05 17.65
N THR A 228 -14.84 -1.46 16.66
CA THR A 228 -15.93 -0.67 16.06
C THR A 228 -17.29 -0.87 16.75
N ARG A 229 -17.38 -1.82 17.69
CA ARG A 229 -18.56 -2.18 18.51
C ARG A 229 -19.69 -2.89 17.77
N GLY A 230 -19.42 -3.52 16.63
CA GLY A 230 -20.41 -4.36 15.92
C GLY A 230 -21.72 -3.63 15.61
N ASP A 231 -21.65 -2.33 15.30
CA ASP A 231 -22.84 -1.58 14.91
C ASP A 231 -23.46 -2.18 13.63
N TRP A 232 -24.79 -2.20 13.53
CA TRP A 232 -25.54 -2.62 12.33
C TRP A 232 -25.33 -1.69 11.11
N ASN A 233 -24.34 -0.81 11.17
CA ASN A 233 -23.96 0.05 10.07
C ASN A 233 -23.13 -0.76 9.07
N PRO A 234 -23.61 -0.97 7.84
CA PRO A 234 -22.88 -1.78 6.87
C PRO A 234 -21.62 -1.07 6.35
N PHE A 235 -21.47 0.25 6.54
CA PHE A 235 -20.32 0.99 6.02
C PHE A 235 -19.02 0.65 6.77
N PRO A 236 -17.95 0.27 6.06
CA PRO A 236 -16.67 -0.05 6.68
C PRO A 236 -16.06 1.17 7.35
N GLN A 237 -15.60 1.02 8.59
CA GLN A 237 -14.99 2.10 9.36
C GLN A 237 -13.46 2.10 9.25
N VAL A 238 -12.85 0.98 8.88
CA VAL A 238 -11.41 0.87 8.59
C VAL A 238 -11.21 0.48 7.14
N ARG A 239 -10.11 0.94 6.53
CA ARG A 239 -9.70 0.49 5.21
C ARG A 239 -8.65 -0.61 5.34
N TYR A 240 -8.89 -1.74 4.71
CA TYR A 240 -7.89 -2.80 4.56
C TYR A 240 -6.96 -2.51 3.38
N THR A 241 -5.69 -2.87 3.53
CA THR A 241 -4.72 -2.88 2.43
C THR A 241 -3.73 -4.03 2.62
N GLU A 242 -3.41 -4.72 1.54
CA GLU A 242 -2.33 -5.70 1.48
C GLU A 242 -1.00 -5.04 1.08
N ARG A 243 -1.00 -3.73 0.80
CA ARG A 243 0.12 -3.02 0.21
C ARG A 243 0.89 -2.18 1.24
N PRO A 244 2.21 -2.43 1.41
CA PRO A 244 3.03 -1.61 2.30
C PRO A 244 3.25 -0.18 1.77
N ASP A 245 3.19 0.05 0.45
CA ASP A 245 3.32 1.41 -0.11
C ASP A 245 2.10 2.29 0.20
N VAL A 246 0.89 1.73 0.11
CA VAL A 246 -0.36 2.40 0.52
C VAL A 246 -0.36 2.69 2.01
N SER A 247 -0.01 1.70 2.84
CA SER A 247 0.12 1.87 4.29
C SER A 247 1.10 2.97 4.69
N SER A 248 2.28 2.98 4.05
CA SER A 248 3.30 4.00 4.30
C SER A 248 2.81 5.40 3.92
N MET A 249 2.08 5.51 2.81
CA MET A 249 1.49 6.79 2.42
C MET A 249 0.53 7.29 3.48
N HIS A 250 -0.38 6.44 3.97
CA HIS A 250 -1.36 6.81 5.00
C HIS A 250 -0.72 7.22 6.34
N LEU A 251 0.38 6.58 6.75
CA LEU A 251 1.18 7.00 7.91
C LEU A 251 1.71 8.43 7.74
N LEU A 252 2.25 8.76 6.56
CA LEU A 252 2.72 10.11 6.24
C LEU A 252 1.60 11.15 6.20
N GLU A 253 0.35 10.73 6.00
CA GLU A 253 -0.81 11.61 6.11
C GLU A 253 -1.27 11.84 7.55
N GLY A 254 -0.83 10.99 8.50
CA GLY A 254 -1.19 11.04 9.92
C GLY A 254 -2.23 10.01 10.36
N HIS A 255 -2.47 8.97 9.57
CA HIS A 255 -3.34 7.85 9.96
C HIS A 255 -2.62 6.92 10.96
N VAL A 256 -3.41 6.12 11.66
CA VAL A 256 -2.94 5.03 12.52
C VAL A 256 -3.18 3.71 11.79
N LEU A 257 -2.17 2.85 11.77
CA LEU A 257 -2.30 1.49 11.23
C LEU A 257 -2.44 0.49 12.37
N ILE A 258 -3.24 -0.54 12.14
CA ILE A 258 -3.42 -1.66 13.06
C ILE A 258 -3.12 -2.94 12.29
N MET A 259 -2.17 -3.71 12.78
CA MET A 259 -1.74 -4.98 12.21
C MET A 259 -2.03 -6.08 13.22
N VAL A 260 -2.60 -7.19 12.78
CA VAL A 260 -2.83 -8.37 13.62
C VAL A 260 -1.93 -9.47 13.12
N ASP A 261 -1.25 -10.15 14.04
CA ASP A 261 -0.43 -11.30 13.68
C ASP A 261 -1.30 -12.39 13.04
N THR A 262 -0.74 -13.17 12.13
CA THR A 262 -1.43 -14.15 11.27
C THR A 262 -2.26 -13.59 10.10
N SER A 263 -2.26 -12.27 9.88
CA SER A 263 -2.98 -11.63 8.77
C SER A 263 -2.05 -11.02 7.71
N PRO A 264 -2.31 -11.24 6.40
CA PRO A 264 -1.62 -10.57 5.30
C PRO A 264 -2.21 -9.19 4.97
N SER A 265 -3.09 -8.62 5.81
CA SER A 265 -3.69 -7.31 5.58
C SER A 265 -3.52 -6.36 6.76
N VAL A 266 -3.50 -5.06 6.48
CA VAL A 266 -3.32 -4.00 7.48
C VAL A 266 -4.53 -3.08 7.47
N MET A 267 -5.04 -2.77 8.67
CA MET A 267 -6.15 -1.83 8.86
C MET A 267 -5.62 -0.40 8.96
N ILE A 268 -6.18 0.50 8.17
CA ILE A 268 -5.95 1.95 8.22
C ILE A 268 -7.13 2.61 8.91
N ALA A 269 -6.86 3.36 9.98
CA ALA A 269 -7.85 4.09 10.75
C ALA A 269 -7.39 5.52 11.09
N PRO A 270 -8.29 6.52 11.12
CA PRO A 270 -9.67 6.48 10.64
C PRO A 270 -9.75 6.48 9.11
N ALA A 271 -10.77 5.83 8.53
CA ALA A 271 -11.03 5.85 7.10
C ALA A 271 -12.30 6.65 6.76
N THR A 272 -12.28 7.36 5.64
CA THR A 272 -13.45 8.05 5.08
C THR A 272 -14.01 7.24 3.90
N TYR A 273 -15.25 7.51 3.50
CA TYR A 273 -15.85 6.90 2.31
C TYR A 273 -14.95 7.04 1.06
N PHE A 274 -14.31 8.20 0.87
CA PHE A 274 -13.45 8.43 -0.29
C PHE A 274 -12.11 7.71 -0.18
N HIS A 275 -11.59 7.48 1.03
CA HIS A 275 -10.40 6.64 1.20
C HIS A 275 -10.64 5.24 0.62
N HIS A 276 -11.82 4.64 0.76
CA HIS A 276 -12.15 3.33 0.17
C HIS A 276 -12.21 3.31 -1.36
N LEU A 277 -12.40 4.48 -1.98
CA LEU A 277 -12.47 4.62 -3.43
C LEU A 277 -11.11 4.95 -4.08
N GLU A 278 -10.07 5.14 -3.27
CA GLU A 278 -8.71 5.32 -3.77
C GLU A 278 -8.07 3.99 -4.15
N HIS A 279 -7.31 4.02 -5.24
CA HIS A 279 -6.50 2.89 -5.71
C HIS A 279 -5.08 3.35 -6.11
N ALA A 280 -4.10 2.49 -5.86
CA ALA A 280 -2.68 2.79 -6.10
C ALA A 280 -2.36 3.10 -7.57
N GLU A 281 -3.04 2.44 -8.52
CA GLU A 281 -2.83 2.64 -9.96
C GLU A 281 -2.99 4.11 -10.40
N GLU A 282 -3.89 4.87 -9.76
CA GLU A 282 -4.10 6.29 -10.11
C GLU A 282 -2.85 7.13 -9.85
N TYR A 283 -2.10 6.80 -8.81
CA TYR A 283 -0.90 7.50 -8.40
C TYR A 283 0.33 7.06 -9.20
N ARG A 284 0.23 5.95 -9.96
CA ARG A 284 1.27 5.42 -10.85
C ARG A 284 1.21 5.99 -12.27
N GLN A 285 0.15 6.74 -12.59
CA GLN A 285 -0.03 7.44 -13.87
C GLN A 285 0.20 8.94 -13.73
N ASN A 286 0.32 9.68 -14.84
CA ASN A 286 0.38 11.15 -14.83
C ASN A 286 -0.90 11.77 -14.22
N ALA A 287 -0.78 12.94 -13.58
CA ALA A 287 -1.87 13.61 -12.85
C ALA A 287 -3.23 13.60 -13.59
N PRO A 288 -3.30 14.04 -14.87
CA PRO A 288 -4.57 14.05 -15.61
C PRO A 288 -5.15 12.65 -15.87
N VAL A 289 -4.29 11.67 -16.19
CA VAL A 289 -4.73 10.28 -16.46
C VAL A 289 -5.24 9.62 -15.18
N GLY A 290 -4.53 9.81 -14.06
CA GLY A 290 -5.00 9.29 -12.76
C GLY A 290 -6.31 9.94 -12.31
N LEU A 291 -6.50 11.25 -12.57
CA LEU A 291 -7.76 11.94 -12.31
C LEU A 291 -8.90 11.37 -13.16
N TYR A 292 -8.67 11.14 -14.46
CA TYR A 292 -9.64 10.52 -15.36
C TYR A 292 -10.07 9.14 -14.86
N LEU A 293 -9.11 8.28 -14.48
CA LEU A 293 -9.40 6.96 -13.90
C LEU A 293 -10.21 7.06 -12.60
N ARG A 294 -9.90 8.04 -11.74
CA ARG A 294 -10.66 8.30 -10.50
C ARG A 294 -12.11 8.69 -10.79
N ILE A 295 -12.35 9.57 -11.77
CA ILE A 295 -13.70 9.99 -12.17
C ILE A 295 -14.50 8.81 -12.73
N ILE A 296 -13.91 8.01 -13.63
CA ILE A 296 -14.57 6.81 -14.15
C ILE A 296 -14.96 5.88 -13.02
N ARG A 297 -14.08 5.68 -12.03
CA ARG A 297 -14.39 4.84 -10.88
C ARG A 297 -15.56 5.38 -10.07
N TYR A 298 -15.60 6.69 -9.82
CA TYR A 298 -16.73 7.30 -9.13
C TYR A 298 -18.04 7.09 -9.89
N LEU A 299 -18.01 7.24 -11.22
CA LEU A 299 -19.16 6.93 -12.07
C LEU A 299 -19.55 5.45 -12.00
N ALA A 300 -18.59 4.53 -12.07
CA ALA A 300 -18.83 3.09 -12.01
C ALA A 300 -19.41 2.66 -10.64
N VAL A 301 -18.90 3.22 -9.54
CA VAL A 301 -19.43 2.98 -8.20
C VAL A 301 -20.85 3.55 -8.08
N PHE A 302 -21.07 4.76 -8.60
CA PHE A 302 -22.39 5.40 -8.58
C PHE A 302 -23.41 4.58 -9.38
N THR A 303 -23.07 4.16 -10.60
CA THR A 303 -23.95 3.29 -11.40
C THR A 303 -24.15 1.94 -10.71
N SER A 304 -23.13 1.40 -10.04
CA SER A 304 -23.26 0.14 -9.30
C SER A 304 -24.32 0.18 -8.20
N VAL A 305 -24.61 1.33 -7.61
CA VAL A 305 -25.59 1.46 -6.51
C VAL A 305 -26.95 1.90 -7.03
N PHE A 306 -26.98 2.92 -7.89
CA PHE A 306 -28.22 3.62 -8.23
C PHE A 306 -28.84 3.20 -9.56
N LEU A 307 -28.06 2.65 -10.51
CA LEU A 307 -28.55 2.43 -11.88
C LEU A 307 -29.74 1.46 -11.92
N LEU A 308 -29.61 0.30 -11.29
CA LEU A 308 -30.64 -0.73 -11.33
C LEU A 308 -31.93 -0.36 -10.55
N PRO A 309 -31.86 0.17 -9.30
CA PRO A 309 -33.06 0.67 -8.63
C PRO A 309 -33.72 1.84 -9.37
N LEU A 310 -32.93 2.74 -9.98
CA LEU A 310 -33.46 3.86 -10.76
C LEU A 310 -34.15 3.37 -12.04
N TRP A 311 -33.58 2.37 -12.71
CA TRP A 311 -34.21 1.77 -13.88
C TRP A 311 -35.54 1.09 -13.53
N ILE A 312 -35.60 0.28 -12.46
CA ILE A 312 -36.88 -0.29 -11.96
C ILE A 312 -37.89 0.82 -11.72
N MET A 313 -37.48 1.91 -11.08
CA MET A 313 -38.37 3.01 -10.73
C MET A 313 -39.05 3.59 -11.98
N PHE A 314 -38.29 3.83 -13.05
CA PHE A 314 -38.84 4.33 -14.30
C PHE A 314 -39.65 3.28 -15.05
N ALA A 315 -39.21 2.02 -15.07
CA ALA A 315 -39.94 0.93 -15.71
C ALA A 315 -41.32 0.69 -15.05
N LEU A 316 -41.45 0.95 -13.74
CA LEU A 316 -42.73 0.90 -13.02
C LEU A 316 -43.58 2.18 -13.19
N ASN A 317 -42.98 3.29 -13.61
CA ASN A 317 -43.68 4.58 -13.80
C ASN A 317 -43.23 5.26 -15.10
N PRO A 318 -43.62 4.74 -16.28
CA PRO A 318 -43.21 5.30 -17.55
C PRO A 318 -43.64 6.77 -17.74
N ASP A 319 -44.73 7.19 -17.09
CA ASP A 319 -45.24 8.57 -17.13
C ASP A 319 -44.26 9.61 -16.57
N LEU A 320 -43.27 9.20 -15.77
CA LEU A 320 -42.23 10.09 -15.24
C LEU A 320 -41.14 10.39 -16.28
N LEU A 321 -41.06 9.61 -17.36
CA LEU A 321 -40.02 9.76 -18.38
C LEU A 321 -40.41 10.85 -19.40
N PRO A 322 -39.51 11.81 -19.68
CA PRO A 322 -39.68 12.69 -20.82
C PRO A 322 -39.74 11.88 -22.15
N PRO A 323 -40.39 12.39 -23.21
CA PRO A 323 -40.56 11.65 -24.47
C PRO A 323 -39.26 11.16 -25.11
N PHE A 324 -38.13 11.84 -24.90
CA PHE A 324 -36.82 11.44 -25.43
C PHE A 324 -36.20 10.23 -24.69
N LEU A 325 -36.73 9.85 -23.53
CA LEU A 325 -36.31 8.68 -22.73
C LEU A 325 -37.38 7.59 -22.69
N ALA A 326 -38.41 7.66 -23.53
CA ALA A 326 -39.49 6.68 -23.56
C ALA A 326 -39.04 5.25 -23.95
N PHE A 327 -37.79 5.09 -24.41
CA PHE A 327 -37.17 3.78 -24.66
C PHE A 327 -36.75 3.05 -23.37
N ILE A 328 -36.85 3.68 -22.19
CA ILE A 328 -36.45 3.08 -20.92
C ILE A 328 -37.62 2.28 -20.34
N GLY A 329 -37.44 0.97 -20.23
CA GLY A 329 -38.42 0.04 -19.69
C GLY A 329 -38.82 -1.01 -20.73
N PRO A 330 -39.28 -2.19 -20.27
CA PRO A 330 -39.51 -3.32 -21.15
C PRO A 330 -40.61 -3.02 -22.19
N GLU A 331 -40.32 -3.32 -23.46
CA GLU A 331 -41.27 -3.14 -24.58
C GLU A 331 -42.52 -4.04 -24.46
N GLU A 332 -42.35 -5.24 -23.89
CA GLU A 332 -43.43 -6.20 -23.65
C GLU A 332 -43.54 -6.55 -22.17
N GLN A 333 -44.77 -6.79 -21.69
CA GLN A 333 -44.99 -7.26 -20.32
C GLN A 333 -44.77 -8.77 -20.26
N GLY A 334 -43.62 -9.18 -19.71
CA GLY A 334 -43.35 -10.60 -19.42
C GLY A 334 -44.31 -11.23 -18.41
N GLN A 335 -44.32 -12.56 -18.34
CA GLN A 335 -45.23 -13.33 -17.46
C GLN A 335 -44.93 -13.15 -15.96
N ILE A 336 -43.70 -12.77 -15.62
CA ILE A 336 -43.21 -12.61 -14.25
C ILE A 336 -43.11 -11.11 -13.92
N PRO A 337 -43.56 -10.66 -12.74
CA PRO A 337 -43.41 -9.27 -12.32
C PRO A 337 -41.96 -8.79 -12.38
N LEU A 338 -41.75 -7.59 -12.92
CA LEU A 338 -40.41 -7.03 -13.16
C LEU A 338 -39.53 -7.00 -11.90
N VAL A 339 -40.12 -6.61 -10.77
CA VAL A 339 -39.45 -6.57 -9.47
C VAL A 339 -38.93 -7.95 -9.06
N LEU A 340 -39.75 -8.99 -9.26
CA LEU A 340 -39.38 -10.36 -8.89
C LEU A 340 -38.24 -10.87 -9.77
N GLN A 341 -38.26 -10.53 -11.06
CA GLN A 341 -37.17 -10.84 -11.98
C GLN A 341 -35.85 -10.22 -11.51
N VAL A 342 -35.83 -8.94 -11.13
CA VAL A 342 -34.60 -8.27 -10.68
C VAL A 342 -34.08 -8.84 -9.36
N ILE A 343 -34.96 -9.10 -8.38
CA ILE A 343 -34.56 -9.72 -7.11
C ILE A 343 -33.97 -11.12 -7.36
N ALA A 344 -34.60 -11.91 -8.23
CA ALA A 344 -34.10 -13.23 -8.61
C ALA A 344 -32.75 -13.14 -9.34
N ALA A 345 -32.56 -12.14 -10.20
CA ALA A 345 -31.33 -11.94 -10.94
C ALA A 345 -30.16 -11.50 -10.04
N GLU A 346 -30.39 -10.60 -9.08
CA GLU A 346 -29.39 -10.24 -8.06
C GLU A 346 -29.01 -11.44 -7.19
N ALA A 347 -30.01 -12.18 -6.68
CA ALA A 347 -29.75 -13.41 -5.91
C ALA A 347 -29.01 -14.48 -6.72
N GLY A 348 -29.33 -14.61 -8.01
CA GLY A 348 -28.66 -15.51 -8.94
C GLY A 348 -27.19 -15.14 -9.16
N LEU A 349 -26.90 -13.87 -9.41
CA LEU A 349 -25.54 -13.36 -9.54
C LEU A 349 -24.70 -13.64 -8.29
N ASP A 350 -25.31 -13.49 -7.12
CA ASP A 350 -24.67 -13.75 -5.84
C ASP A 350 -24.36 -15.21 -5.61
N MET A 351 -25.30 -16.08 -5.98
CA MET A 351 -25.12 -17.53 -5.94
C MET A 351 -23.96 -17.95 -6.85
N ILE A 352 -23.87 -17.39 -8.06
CA ILE A 352 -22.76 -17.62 -8.99
C ILE A 352 -21.44 -17.16 -8.38
N ARG A 353 -21.41 -15.97 -7.76
CA ARG A 353 -20.19 -15.44 -7.12
C ARG A 353 -19.73 -16.29 -5.94
N MET A 354 -20.66 -16.73 -5.08
CA MET A 354 -20.35 -17.64 -3.96
C MET A 354 -19.83 -18.98 -4.48
N ALA A 355 -20.47 -19.55 -5.51
CA ALA A 355 -19.99 -20.77 -6.14
C ALA A 355 -18.59 -20.60 -6.76
N ALA A 356 -18.30 -19.45 -7.38
CA ALA A 356 -17.00 -19.16 -7.98
C ALA A 356 -15.87 -19.10 -6.96
N ILE A 357 -16.10 -18.57 -5.74
CA ILE A 357 -15.09 -18.53 -4.67
C ILE A 357 -14.73 -19.94 -4.19
N HIS A 358 -15.70 -20.86 -4.16
CA HIS A 358 -15.47 -22.27 -3.81
C HIS A 358 -14.93 -23.12 -4.98
N THR A 359 -14.85 -22.54 -6.17
CA THR A 359 -14.41 -23.25 -7.38
C THR A 359 -12.94 -22.92 -7.67
N PRO A 360 -12.06 -23.92 -7.88
CA PRO A 360 -10.67 -23.67 -8.25
C PRO A 360 -10.55 -22.74 -9.47
N SER A 361 -9.56 -21.83 -9.44
CA SER A 361 -9.40 -20.75 -10.44
C SER A 361 -9.52 -21.18 -11.92
N PRO A 362 -8.97 -22.32 -12.38
CA PRO A 362 -9.16 -22.77 -13.77
C PRO A 362 -10.61 -23.11 -14.14
N LEU A 363 -11.40 -23.58 -13.16
CA LEU A 363 -12.80 -23.92 -13.34
C LEU A 363 -13.72 -22.70 -13.17
N ALA A 364 -13.30 -21.69 -12.39
CA ALA A 364 -14.07 -20.46 -12.17
C ALA A 364 -14.31 -19.68 -13.48
N THR A 365 -13.31 -19.60 -14.37
CA THR A 365 -13.45 -18.96 -15.68
C THR A 365 -14.46 -19.69 -16.58
N ALA A 366 -14.45 -21.02 -16.57
CA ALA A 366 -15.40 -21.82 -17.34
C ALA A 366 -16.83 -21.68 -16.79
N LEU A 367 -16.98 -21.69 -15.46
CA LEU A 367 -18.27 -21.49 -14.79
C LEU A 367 -18.84 -20.09 -15.08
N GLY A 368 -17.98 -19.05 -15.11
CA GLY A 368 -18.38 -17.71 -15.51
C GLY A 368 -18.90 -17.62 -16.94
N LEU A 369 -18.25 -18.31 -17.90
CA LEU A 369 -18.71 -18.36 -19.29
C LEU A 369 -20.07 -19.07 -19.42
N ILE A 370 -20.25 -20.20 -18.73
CA ILE A 370 -21.51 -20.96 -18.73
C ILE A 370 -22.63 -20.12 -18.10
N ALA A 371 -22.36 -19.46 -16.98
CA ALA A 371 -23.33 -18.61 -16.31
C ALA A 371 -23.75 -17.41 -17.18
N ALA A 372 -22.78 -16.73 -17.81
CA ALA A 372 -23.06 -15.56 -18.64
C ALA A 372 -23.77 -15.90 -19.95
N PHE A 373 -23.30 -16.93 -20.68
CA PHE A 373 -23.82 -17.27 -22.00
C PHE A 373 -24.99 -18.26 -21.93
N MET A 374 -24.83 -19.42 -21.28
CA MET A 374 -25.86 -20.46 -21.35
C MET A 374 -27.06 -20.16 -20.46
N ILE A 375 -26.83 -19.71 -19.22
CA ILE A 375 -27.95 -19.46 -18.29
C ILE A 375 -28.64 -18.15 -18.62
N GLY A 376 -27.88 -17.11 -18.96
CA GLY A 376 -28.42 -15.80 -19.35
C GLY A 376 -29.29 -15.87 -20.61
N ASP A 377 -28.75 -16.42 -21.70
CA ASP A 377 -29.43 -16.45 -23.00
C ASP A 377 -30.68 -17.34 -22.95
N VAL A 378 -30.57 -18.53 -22.37
CA VAL A 378 -31.72 -19.44 -22.20
C VAL A 378 -32.80 -18.81 -21.30
N ALA A 379 -32.41 -18.05 -20.28
CA ALA A 379 -33.38 -17.38 -19.43
C ALA A 379 -34.12 -16.23 -20.14
N ILE A 380 -33.49 -15.57 -21.12
CA ILE A 380 -34.16 -14.62 -22.01
C ILE A 380 -35.12 -15.38 -22.95
N ASP A 381 -34.63 -16.43 -23.61
CA ASP A 381 -35.40 -17.20 -24.61
C ASP A 381 -36.66 -17.85 -24.02
N VAL A 382 -36.58 -18.34 -22.78
CA VAL A 382 -37.72 -18.94 -22.07
C VAL A 382 -38.65 -17.87 -21.47
N GLY A 383 -38.29 -16.59 -21.56
CA GLY A 383 -39.09 -15.46 -21.06
C GLY A 383 -39.02 -15.26 -19.55
N LEU A 384 -37.98 -15.78 -18.89
CA LEU A 384 -37.75 -15.61 -17.45
C LEU A 384 -37.25 -14.19 -17.13
N PHE A 385 -36.37 -13.65 -17.98
CA PHE A 385 -35.79 -12.32 -17.82
C PHE A 385 -35.97 -11.47 -19.07
N HIS A 386 -36.29 -10.18 -18.87
CA HIS A 386 -36.17 -9.18 -19.92
C HIS A 386 -34.68 -8.91 -20.21
N PRO A 387 -34.27 -8.77 -21.49
CA PRO A 387 -32.88 -8.48 -21.85
C PRO A 387 -32.30 -7.25 -21.14
N GLU A 388 -33.13 -6.23 -20.91
CA GLU A 388 -32.74 -5.03 -20.18
C GLU A 388 -32.26 -5.32 -18.75
N ILE A 389 -32.91 -6.24 -18.02
CA ILE A 389 -32.51 -6.58 -16.65
C ILE A 389 -31.08 -7.10 -16.63
N ILE A 390 -30.76 -7.98 -17.57
CA ILE A 390 -29.43 -8.58 -17.67
C ILE A 390 -28.39 -7.50 -18.04
N LEU A 391 -28.74 -6.57 -18.92
CA LEU A 391 -27.89 -5.42 -19.26
C LEU A 391 -27.57 -4.55 -18.03
N TYR A 392 -28.60 -4.09 -17.30
CA TYR A 392 -28.41 -3.21 -16.14
C TYR A 392 -27.72 -3.93 -14.98
N LEU A 393 -28.01 -5.22 -14.77
CA LEU A 393 -27.34 -6.05 -13.77
C LEU A 393 -25.86 -6.23 -14.11
N ALA A 394 -25.52 -6.49 -15.38
CA ALA A 394 -24.13 -6.61 -15.82
C ALA A 394 -23.36 -5.30 -15.60
N LEU A 395 -23.96 -4.14 -15.93
CA LEU A 395 -23.37 -2.83 -15.65
C LEU A 395 -23.16 -2.58 -14.15
N ALA A 396 -24.14 -2.95 -13.32
CA ALA A 396 -24.04 -2.82 -11.86
C ALA A 396 -22.96 -3.73 -11.27
N ALA A 397 -22.82 -4.96 -11.81
CA ALA A 397 -21.77 -5.90 -11.43
C ALA A 397 -20.37 -5.37 -11.79
N VAL A 398 -20.19 -4.85 -13.02
CA VAL A 398 -18.94 -4.21 -13.44
C VAL A 398 -18.58 -3.03 -12.54
N GLY A 399 -19.54 -2.19 -12.19
CA GLY A 399 -19.34 -1.09 -11.25
C GLY A 399 -18.95 -1.55 -9.84
N THR A 400 -19.49 -2.68 -9.39
CA THR A 400 -19.11 -3.30 -8.11
C THR A 400 -17.66 -3.75 -8.14
N PHE A 401 -17.19 -4.36 -9.24
CA PHE A 401 -15.77 -4.76 -9.39
C PHE A 401 -14.81 -3.57 -9.59
N ALA A 402 -15.31 -2.43 -10.05
CA ALA A 402 -14.53 -1.19 -10.09
C ALA A 402 -14.32 -0.57 -8.69
N THR A 403 -15.05 -1.03 -7.67
CA THR A 403 -14.88 -0.58 -6.28
C THR A 403 -13.61 -1.21 -5.69
N PRO A 404 -12.58 -0.43 -5.30
CA PRO A 404 -11.29 -0.96 -4.87
C PRO A 404 -11.36 -1.71 -3.54
N SER A 405 -12.10 -1.16 -2.58
CA SER A 405 -12.29 -1.80 -1.27
C SER A 405 -13.37 -2.87 -1.37
N TYR A 406 -13.00 -4.11 -1.07
CA TYR A 406 -13.93 -5.25 -1.08
C TYR A 406 -15.11 -5.03 -0.13
N GLU A 407 -14.86 -4.60 1.11
CA GLU A 407 -15.89 -4.30 2.12
C GLU A 407 -16.88 -3.24 1.64
N LEU A 408 -16.39 -2.16 1.02
CA LEU A 408 -17.26 -1.13 0.45
C LEU A 408 -18.09 -1.66 -0.73
N GLY A 409 -17.50 -2.51 -1.57
CA GLY A 409 -18.22 -3.17 -2.67
C GLY A 409 -19.40 -4.02 -2.17
N GLN A 410 -19.22 -4.77 -1.08
CA GLN A 410 -20.30 -5.54 -0.45
C GLN A 410 -21.37 -4.63 0.17
N THR A 411 -20.94 -3.56 0.83
CA THR A 411 -21.83 -2.53 1.39
C THR A 411 -22.71 -1.90 0.31
N ASN A 412 -22.09 -1.47 -0.79
CA ASN A 412 -22.78 -0.86 -1.93
C ASN A 412 -23.82 -1.78 -2.55
N ARG A 413 -23.55 -3.09 -2.58
CA ARG A 413 -24.50 -4.12 -3.00
C ARG A 413 -25.69 -4.23 -2.03
N LEU A 414 -25.45 -4.27 -0.71
CA LEU A 414 -26.55 -4.28 0.28
C LEU A 414 -27.42 -3.02 0.16
N VAL A 415 -26.80 -1.86 -0.04
CA VAL A 415 -27.52 -0.59 -0.28
C VAL A 415 -28.35 -0.67 -1.56
N ARG A 416 -27.81 -1.21 -2.66
CA ARG A 416 -28.56 -1.41 -3.90
C ARG A 416 -29.79 -2.29 -3.69
N ILE A 417 -29.64 -3.44 -3.02
CA ILE A 417 -30.76 -4.35 -2.71
C ILE A 417 -31.80 -3.64 -1.85
N PHE A 418 -31.37 -2.89 -0.83
CA PHE A 418 -32.26 -2.08 0.00
C PHE A 418 -33.05 -1.06 -0.82
N LEU A 419 -32.41 -0.36 -1.75
CA LEU A 419 -33.09 0.58 -2.65
C LEU A 419 -34.10 -0.15 -3.54
N ILE A 420 -33.74 -1.28 -4.15
CA ILE A 420 -34.65 -2.09 -4.98
C ILE A 420 -35.89 -2.49 -4.19
N LEU A 421 -35.73 -2.94 -2.94
CA LEU A 421 -36.85 -3.31 -2.08
C LEU A 421 -37.76 -2.11 -1.75
N LEU A 422 -37.19 -0.92 -1.52
CA LEU A 422 -38.00 0.27 -1.30
C LEU A 422 -38.77 0.70 -2.56
N VAL A 423 -38.15 0.61 -3.75
CA VAL A 423 -38.85 0.88 -5.01
C VAL A 423 -39.94 -0.16 -5.26
N ALA A 424 -39.70 -1.43 -4.92
CA ALA A 424 -40.70 -2.47 -5.01
C ALA A 424 -41.95 -2.21 -4.15
N LEU A 425 -41.76 -1.68 -2.94
CA LEU A 425 -42.84 -1.45 -1.97
C LEU A 425 -43.55 -0.11 -2.17
N PHE A 426 -42.81 0.94 -2.52
CA PHE A 426 -43.29 2.32 -2.51
C PHE A 426 -43.03 3.08 -3.82
N SER A 427 -42.62 2.37 -4.89
CA SER A 427 -42.38 2.97 -6.21
C SER A 427 -41.36 4.13 -6.14
N TRP A 428 -41.58 5.22 -6.88
CA TRP A 428 -40.68 6.38 -6.90
C TRP A 428 -40.49 7.07 -5.54
N ILE A 429 -41.52 7.07 -4.68
CA ILE A 429 -41.41 7.59 -3.30
C ILE A 429 -40.40 6.77 -2.51
N GLY A 430 -40.43 5.45 -2.67
CA GLY A 430 -39.48 4.53 -2.05
C GLY A 430 -38.04 4.81 -2.43
N PHE A 431 -37.79 5.08 -3.72
CA PHE A 431 -36.46 5.45 -4.19
C PHE A 431 -35.95 6.71 -3.50
N VAL A 432 -36.74 7.79 -3.52
CA VAL A 432 -36.35 9.08 -2.93
C VAL A 432 -36.11 8.94 -1.41
N LEU A 433 -37.02 8.28 -0.69
CA LEU A 433 -36.86 8.04 0.75
C LEU A 433 -35.64 7.16 1.05
N GLY A 434 -35.37 6.15 0.22
CA GLY A 434 -34.20 5.29 0.35
C GLY A 434 -32.89 6.05 0.17
N VAL A 435 -32.80 6.91 -0.84
CA VAL A 435 -31.64 7.78 -1.07
C VAL A 435 -31.45 8.76 0.10
N LEU A 436 -32.52 9.37 0.60
CA LEU A 436 -32.45 10.27 1.75
C LEU A 436 -32.00 9.53 3.02
N ALA A 437 -32.52 8.32 3.26
CA ALA A 437 -32.11 7.49 4.39
C ALA A 437 -30.63 7.08 4.29
N LEU A 438 -30.16 6.73 3.10
CA LEU A 438 -28.76 6.43 2.83
C LEU A 438 -27.85 7.64 3.13
N LEU A 439 -28.21 8.81 2.62
CA LEU A 439 -27.47 10.05 2.87
C LEU A 439 -27.43 10.38 4.37
N ALA A 440 -28.56 10.25 5.07
CA ALA A 440 -28.61 10.45 6.52
C ALA A 440 -27.70 9.47 7.28
N LEU A 441 -27.68 8.19 6.87
CA LEU A 441 -26.83 7.17 7.48
C LEU A 441 -25.34 7.47 7.28
N VAL A 442 -24.94 7.80 6.05
CA VAL A 442 -23.54 8.13 5.71
C VAL A 442 -23.08 9.39 6.43
N MET A 443 -23.92 10.44 6.49
CA MET A 443 -23.59 11.69 7.20
C MET A 443 -23.50 11.52 8.72
N ARG A 444 -24.26 10.58 9.30
CA ARG A 444 -24.20 10.27 10.75
C ARG A 444 -23.01 9.37 11.10
N SER A 445 -22.51 8.62 10.13
CA SER A 445 -21.43 7.65 10.33
C SER A 445 -20.11 8.35 10.69
N LYS A 446 -19.37 7.74 11.61
CA LYS A 446 -18.05 8.22 12.05
C LYS A 446 -17.07 7.06 12.09
N SER A 447 -15.84 7.31 11.70
CA SER A 447 -14.70 6.39 11.86
C SER A 447 -13.78 6.97 12.94
N PHE A 448 -13.65 6.28 14.08
CA PHE A 448 -12.84 6.70 15.24
C PHE A 448 -12.99 8.20 15.57
N GLY A 449 -14.25 8.61 15.77
CA GLY A 449 -14.62 9.99 16.09
C GLY A 449 -14.63 10.98 14.91
N LYS A 450 -14.06 10.63 13.76
CA LYS A 450 -14.00 11.49 12.57
C LYS A 450 -15.18 11.29 11.61
N PRO A 451 -15.76 12.36 11.03
CA PRO A 451 -16.81 12.27 10.02
C PRO A 451 -16.45 11.37 8.82
N TYR A 452 -17.30 10.39 8.52
CA TYR A 452 -17.04 9.40 7.47
C TYR A 452 -17.14 9.98 6.04
N PHE A 453 -17.99 10.98 5.83
CA PHE A 453 -18.26 11.58 4.50
C PHE A 453 -17.43 12.84 4.21
N TRP A 454 -16.36 13.08 4.95
CA TRP A 454 -15.39 14.12 4.64
C TRP A 454 -14.69 13.84 3.30
N PRO A 455 -14.43 14.82 2.42
CA PRO A 455 -14.53 16.28 2.61
C PRO A 455 -15.87 16.91 2.19
N ILE A 456 -16.89 16.12 1.87
CA ILE A 456 -18.22 16.64 1.46
C ILE A 456 -19.03 17.06 2.67
N ALA A 457 -19.03 16.26 3.74
CA ALA A 457 -19.69 16.58 5.00
C ALA A 457 -18.77 16.26 6.19
N PRO A 458 -18.25 17.27 6.92
CA PRO A 458 -18.41 18.71 6.70
C PRO A 458 -17.70 19.19 5.43
N MET A 459 -18.30 20.15 4.73
CA MET A 459 -17.79 20.64 3.45
C MET A 459 -16.47 21.40 3.64
N ASN A 460 -15.38 20.91 3.05
CA ASN A 460 -14.08 21.57 3.06
C ASN A 460 -13.53 21.73 1.65
N PHE A 461 -13.87 22.84 0.99
CA PHE A 461 -13.48 23.13 -0.40
C PHE A 461 -11.97 23.10 -0.64
N LYS A 462 -11.17 23.54 0.35
CA LYS A 462 -9.70 23.55 0.25
C LYS A 462 -9.12 22.13 0.17
N MET A 463 -9.81 21.15 0.76
CA MET A 463 -9.35 19.76 0.85
C MET A 463 -9.99 18.83 -0.18
N ILE A 464 -10.94 19.30 -1.00
CA ILE A 464 -11.51 18.52 -2.11
C ILE A 464 -10.42 18.00 -3.07
N PRO A 465 -9.42 18.80 -3.49
CA PRO A 465 -8.34 18.30 -4.35
C PRO A 465 -7.43 17.27 -3.68
N VAL A 466 -7.46 17.17 -2.35
CA VAL A 466 -6.65 16.24 -1.56
C VAL A 466 -7.40 14.93 -1.31
N GLY A 467 -8.67 15.03 -0.92
CA GLY A 467 -9.50 13.88 -0.51
C GLY A 467 -10.43 13.32 -1.59
N LEU A 468 -10.83 14.12 -2.60
CA LEU A 468 -11.76 13.69 -3.66
C LEU A 468 -11.10 13.65 -5.03
N LEU A 469 -10.30 14.64 -5.41
CA LEU A 469 -9.63 14.64 -6.72
C LEU A 469 -8.19 14.14 -6.60
N ARG A 470 -7.63 13.63 -7.70
CA ARG A 470 -6.20 13.31 -7.78
C ARG A 470 -5.42 14.56 -8.19
N ALA A 471 -4.89 15.30 -7.22
CA ALA A 471 -3.93 16.37 -7.47
C ALA A 471 -2.50 15.83 -7.74
N PRO A 472 -1.65 16.56 -8.49
CA PRO A 472 -0.22 16.28 -8.59
C PRO A 472 0.46 16.19 -7.21
N MET A 473 1.45 15.30 -7.06
CA MET A 473 2.16 15.15 -5.77
C MET A 473 2.84 16.44 -5.30
N PRO A 474 3.53 17.23 -6.15
CA PRO A 474 4.16 18.48 -5.70
C PRO A 474 3.16 19.53 -5.21
N SER A 475 1.89 19.47 -5.63
CA SER A 475 0.87 20.41 -5.17
C SER A 475 0.12 19.94 -3.92
N LYS A 476 0.31 18.69 -3.47
CA LYS A 476 -0.21 18.18 -2.19
C LYS A 476 0.64 18.66 -1.02
N ARG A 477 0.57 19.97 -0.72
CA ARG A 477 1.28 20.58 0.41
C ARG A 477 0.71 20.14 1.76
N TRP A 478 -0.61 20.09 1.89
CA TRP A 478 -1.27 19.92 3.19
C TRP A 478 -1.62 18.47 3.48
N ARG A 479 -1.46 18.04 4.73
CA ARG A 479 -2.03 16.77 5.22
C ARG A 479 -3.56 16.92 5.41
N PRO A 480 -4.33 15.81 5.36
CA PRO A 480 -5.78 15.86 5.52
C PRO A 480 -6.17 16.47 6.87
N THR A 481 -6.87 17.60 6.85
CA THR A 481 -7.28 18.31 8.08
C THR A 481 -8.18 17.46 8.97
N ILE A 482 -8.91 16.50 8.41
CA ILE A 482 -9.79 15.60 9.16
C ILE A 482 -9.07 14.82 10.27
N LEU A 483 -7.76 14.58 10.10
CA LEU A 483 -6.94 13.86 11.07
C LEU A 483 -6.45 14.76 12.21
N ASP A 484 -6.55 16.08 12.07
CA ASP A 484 -5.95 17.08 12.96
C ASP A 484 -4.49 16.75 13.29
N PRO A 485 -3.60 16.63 12.27
CA PRO A 485 -2.21 16.22 12.48
C PRO A 485 -1.41 17.30 13.23
N ILE A 486 -0.43 16.88 14.03
CA ILE A 486 0.47 17.81 14.76
C ILE A 486 1.30 18.61 13.76
N ASP A 487 1.86 17.92 12.77
CA ASP A 487 2.52 18.53 11.62
C ASP A 487 1.55 18.63 10.43
N SER A 488 1.20 19.85 10.03
CA SER A 488 0.15 20.11 9.03
C SER A 488 0.61 20.04 7.58
N ASP A 489 1.89 20.27 7.29
CA ASP A 489 2.41 20.40 5.93
C ASP A 489 3.50 19.36 5.60
N ARG A 490 3.41 18.83 4.38
CA ARG A 490 4.30 17.79 3.85
C ARG A 490 5.54 18.36 3.17
N LEU A 491 5.44 19.60 2.70
CA LEU A 491 6.43 20.23 1.83
C LEU A 491 6.99 21.50 2.49
N PRO A 492 8.32 21.72 2.41
CA PRO A 492 8.91 22.98 2.82
C PRO A 492 8.34 24.14 2.00
N GLU A 493 8.29 25.32 2.60
CA GLU A 493 7.73 26.54 2.00
C GLU A 493 8.38 26.90 0.65
N ALA A 494 9.68 26.62 0.48
CA ALA A 494 10.41 26.85 -0.77
C ALA A 494 9.83 26.09 -1.98
N TYR A 495 9.21 24.91 -1.75
CA TYR A 495 8.60 24.11 -2.80
C TYR A 495 7.11 24.44 -3.01
N ALA A 496 6.50 25.23 -2.12
CA ALA A 496 5.10 25.60 -2.21
C ALA A 496 4.80 26.54 -3.40
N GLY A 497 5.76 27.38 -3.80
CA GLY A 497 5.59 28.35 -4.90
C GLY A 497 5.74 27.77 -6.31
N ALA A 498 6.49 26.68 -6.48
CA ALA A 498 6.76 26.09 -7.79
C ALA A 498 5.61 25.18 -8.30
N ALA A 499 4.73 24.73 -7.41
CA ALA A 499 3.73 23.72 -7.69
C ALA A 499 2.32 24.29 -7.90
N GLY A 500 2.16 25.53 -8.39
CA GLY A 500 0.89 26.07 -8.92
C GLY A 500 -0.36 25.94 -8.04
N GLY A 501 -0.21 25.62 -6.75
CA GLY A 501 -1.30 25.39 -5.81
C GLY A 501 -1.66 26.72 -5.17
N ALA A 502 -2.82 27.26 -5.55
CA ALA A 502 -3.50 28.41 -4.97
C ALA A 502 -2.75 29.10 -3.82
N SER A 503 -1.86 30.03 -4.17
CA SER A 503 -1.45 31.11 -3.29
C SER A 503 -2.66 32.03 -3.12
N GLY A 504 -3.55 31.64 -2.22
CA GLY A 504 -4.66 32.45 -1.73
C GLY A 504 -4.46 32.68 -0.24
N ASP A 505 -4.10 33.91 0.08
CA ASP A 505 -4.17 34.60 1.37
C ASP A 505 -3.15 34.24 2.46
N GLU A 506 -2.13 35.10 2.51
CA GLU A 506 -1.16 35.29 3.59
C GLU A 506 -1.76 35.99 4.83
N GLN A 507 -3.09 36.11 4.95
CA GLN A 507 -3.74 36.95 5.97
C GLN A 507 -4.59 36.22 7.03
N ALA A 508 -4.80 34.89 6.96
CA ALA A 508 -5.78 34.23 7.84
C ALA A 508 -5.21 33.52 9.10
N VAL A 509 -3.89 33.54 9.36
CA VAL A 509 -3.28 32.82 10.51
C VAL A 509 -2.75 33.77 11.61
N ALA A 510 -2.84 35.09 11.40
CA ALA A 510 -2.35 36.09 12.35
C ALA A 510 -3.34 36.47 13.47
N GLU A 511 -4.61 36.07 13.40
CA GLU A 511 -5.58 36.31 14.48
C GLU A 511 -5.55 35.18 15.51
N GLY A 512 -4.50 35.16 16.34
CA GLY A 512 -4.41 34.14 17.37
C GLY A 512 -3.15 34.10 18.22
N ARG A 513 -2.50 35.24 18.47
CA ARG A 513 -1.54 35.44 19.59
C ARG A 513 -1.02 36.89 19.54
N LYS A 514 -1.35 37.70 20.54
CA LYS A 514 -0.64 38.95 20.82
C LYS A 514 0.66 38.63 21.56
N PRO A 515 1.84 39.04 21.08
CA PRO A 515 3.03 39.15 21.91
C PRO A 515 3.08 40.56 22.54
N GLU A 516 3.46 40.62 23.81
CA GLU A 516 3.69 41.86 24.56
C GLU A 516 4.87 42.66 23.99
N GLU A 517 4.73 43.98 24.02
CA GLU A 517 5.67 44.97 23.52
C GLU A 517 6.96 45.03 24.36
N GLY A 518 8.11 45.08 23.68
CA GLY A 518 9.43 45.24 24.30
C GLY A 518 10.41 45.94 23.37
N LYS A 519 10.28 47.27 23.32
CA LYS A 519 11.27 48.35 23.01
C LYS A 519 12.24 48.20 21.82
N GLU A 520 12.07 49.16 20.92
CA GLU A 520 12.94 49.58 19.83
C GLU A 520 14.39 49.85 20.24
N GLU A 521 15.32 49.50 19.35
CA GLU A 521 16.55 50.26 19.17
C GLU A 521 16.81 50.46 17.66
N GLN A 522 16.67 51.72 17.22
CA GLN A 522 16.83 52.19 15.86
C GLN A 522 18.31 52.55 15.57
N ARG A 523 18.81 52.23 14.37
CA ARG A 523 19.68 53.13 13.57
C ARG A 523 19.96 52.57 12.15
N PRO A 524 20.38 53.40 11.18
CA PRO A 524 19.53 53.75 10.05
C PRO A 524 20.10 53.33 8.69
N ALA A 525 19.24 53.40 7.68
CA ALA A 525 19.60 53.37 6.28
C ALA A 525 20.37 54.65 5.91
N ASP A 526 21.47 54.50 5.17
CA ASP A 526 21.98 55.57 4.33
C ASP A 526 22.79 55.05 3.14
N LEU A 527 22.54 55.74 2.03
CA LEU A 527 23.40 56.02 0.88
C LEU A 527 23.31 55.14 -0.38
N GLN A 528 22.78 55.84 -1.38
CA GLN A 528 22.61 55.56 -2.79
C GLN A 528 23.95 55.54 -3.55
N ALA A 529 23.96 54.70 -4.59
CA ALA A 529 24.61 54.82 -5.90
C ALA A 529 25.64 55.93 -6.15
N LYS A 530 26.84 55.52 -6.63
CA LYS A 530 27.36 55.91 -7.97
C LYS A 530 28.66 55.16 -8.35
N GLU A 531 28.65 54.68 -9.61
CA GLU A 531 29.73 54.65 -10.61
C GLU A 531 31.15 54.19 -10.20
N GLU A 532 31.66 53.09 -10.81
CA GLU A 532 32.55 53.14 -11.98
C GLU A 532 33.22 51.77 -12.30
N LYS A 533 33.16 51.43 -13.59
CA LYS A 533 34.25 50.92 -14.46
C LYS A 533 35.02 49.64 -14.09
N SER A 534 34.96 48.71 -15.06
CA SER A 534 36.10 48.23 -15.85
C SER A 534 36.40 46.72 -15.76
N GLN A 535 36.49 46.14 -16.96
CA GLN A 535 37.26 44.95 -17.37
C GLN A 535 36.72 43.55 -17.07
N LYS A 536 35.94 43.06 -18.04
CA LYS A 536 36.02 41.68 -18.55
C LYS A 536 37.30 41.52 -19.39
N PRO A 537 37.94 40.34 -19.43
CA PRO A 537 38.72 39.91 -20.58
C PRO A 537 37.85 39.16 -21.59
N GLU A 538 38.20 39.36 -22.86
CA GLU A 538 37.66 38.68 -24.04
C GLU A 538 38.05 37.19 -24.09
N THR A 539 37.23 36.37 -24.75
CA THR A 539 37.73 35.46 -25.80
C THR A 539 36.61 34.95 -26.70
N SER A 540 36.82 35.20 -27.99
CA SER A 540 36.45 34.43 -29.19
C SER A 540 35.03 33.90 -29.37
N LYS A 541 34.36 34.52 -30.34
CA LYS A 541 33.18 34.06 -31.07
C LYS A 541 33.46 32.73 -31.79
N GLU A 542 32.57 31.77 -31.60
CA GLU A 542 32.23 30.82 -32.67
C GLU A 542 30.72 30.57 -32.61
N LYS A 543 30.09 30.75 -33.76
CA LYS A 543 28.64 30.82 -33.97
C LYS A 543 28.21 29.41 -34.40
N VAL A 544 27.45 28.69 -33.58
CA VAL A 544 26.85 27.41 -33.97
C VAL A 544 25.33 27.60 -34.08
N GLU A 545 24.85 27.52 -35.31
CA GLU A 545 23.44 27.54 -35.70
C GLU A 545 22.73 26.25 -35.27
N ILE A 546 21.47 26.41 -34.86
CA ILE A 546 20.54 25.35 -34.46
C ILE A 546 19.94 24.73 -35.74
N PRO A 547 20.00 23.41 -35.98
CA PRO A 547 19.39 22.81 -37.16
C PRO A 547 17.91 22.49 -36.94
N SER A 548 17.12 22.82 -37.97
CA SER A 548 15.71 22.53 -38.18
C SER A 548 15.43 21.06 -38.53
N GLU A 549 14.14 20.69 -38.46
CA GLU A 549 13.50 19.36 -38.47
C GLU A 549 13.74 18.46 -39.72
N GLU A 550 14.67 18.77 -40.63
CA GLU A 550 14.92 17.95 -41.83
C GLU A 550 15.95 16.82 -41.66
N SER A 551 16.56 16.70 -40.47
CA SER A 551 17.68 15.78 -40.20
C SER A 551 17.29 14.42 -39.59
N GLN A 552 16.03 14.24 -39.15
CA GLN A 552 15.54 12.96 -38.63
C GLN A 552 14.95 12.07 -39.73
N ALA A 553 14.26 12.64 -40.72
CA ALA A 553 13.69 11.92 -41.87
C ALA A 553 14.74 11.32 -42.83
N THR A 554 15.99 11.83 -42.80
CA THR A 554 17.10 11.33 -43.63
C THR A 554 17.89 10.19 -42.97
N LYS A 555 17.78 10.00 -41.65
CA LYS A 555 18.38 8.87 -40.93
C LYS A 555 17.50 7.61 -41.02
N GLU A 556 16.19 7.76 -40.86
CA GLU A 556 15.23 6.65 -41.02
C GLU A 556 15.23 6.10 -42.45
N ARG A 557 15.38 6.96 -43.48
CA ARG A 557 15.51 6.53 -44.89
C ARG A 557 16.84 5.84 -45.24
N LYS A 558 17.88 5.96 -44.40
CA LYS A 558 19.17 5.26 -44.60
C LYS A 558 19.17 3.90 -43.92
N GLU A 559 18.57 3.77 -42.74
CA GLU A 559 18.39 2.47 -42.07
C GLU A 559 17.40 1.58 -42.85
N GLU A 560 16.32 2.15 -43.42
CA GLU A 560 15.36 1.40 -44.25
C GLU A 560 15.93 0.97 -45.62
N LYS A 561 17.03 1.58 -46.07
CA LYS A 561 17.74 1.22 -47.31
C LYS A 561 18.84 0.16 -47.08
N GLU A 562 19.42 0.07 -45.89
CA GLU A 562 20.33 -1.03 -45.55
C GLU A 562 19.58 -2.34 -45.25
N GLU A 563 18.33 -2.28 -44.78
CA GLU A 563 17.49 -3.46 -44.55
C GLU A 563 16.89 -4.07 -45.85
N LYS A 564 16.82 -3.28 -46.94
CA LYS A 564 16.24 -3.69 -48.23
C LYS A 564 17.26 -4.19 -49.27
N THR A 565 18.55 -4.31 -48.94
CA THR A 565 19.59 -4.76 -49.88
C THR A 565 20.33 -6.05 -49.46
N VAL A 566 19.81 -6.80 -48.49
CA VAL A 566 20.34 -8.14 -48.13
C VAL A 566 19.21 -9.16 -47.98
N LYS A 567 18.74 -9.72 -49.11
CA LYS A 567 18.10 -11.05 -49.22
C LYS A 567 18.43 -11.57 -50.63
N PRO A 568 18.59 -12.88 -50.95
CA PRO A 568 18.41 -14.10 -50.16
C PRO A 568 19.48 -15.22 -50.42
N LEU A 569 20.22 -15.68 -49.41
CA LEU A 569 21.08 -16.88 -49.56
C LEU A 569 20.83 -18.01 -48.55
N PHE A 570 19.87 -17.86 -47.63
CA PHE A 570 19.65 -18.84 -46.55
C PHE A 570 18.34 -19.64 -46.62
N ILE A 571 17.44 -19.35 -47.57
CA ILE A 571 16.11 -20.00 -47.65
C ILE A 571 15.99 -21.01 -48.81
N ARG A 572 17.08 -21.28 -49.55
CA ARG A 572 17.11 -22.32 -50.61
C ARG A 572 17.90 -23.59 -50.26
N SER A 573 18.55 -23.67 -49.09
CA SER A 573 19.29 -24.87 -48.67
C SER A 573 18.48 -25.83 -47.77
N ILE A 574 17.34 -25.41 -47.21
CA ILE A 574 16.54 -26.23 -46.27
C ILE A 574 15.36 -26.96 -46.94
N ILE A 575 14.98 -26.58 -48.17
CA ILE A 575 13.85 -27.22 -48.90
C ILE A 575 14.34 -28.28 -49.92
N LYS A 576 15.64 -28.63 -49.95
CA LYS A 576 16.19 -29.64 -50.89
C LYS A 576 17.01 -30.77 -50.25
N LYS A 577 16.90 -30.98 -48.94
CA LYS A 577 17.41 -32.19 -48.26
C LYS A 577 16.33 -32.78 -47.35
N GLY A 578 15.39 -33.50 -47.97
CA GLY A 578 14.72 -34.59 -47.28
C GLY A 578 15.71 -35.73 -47.01
N GLN A 579 15.35 -36.60 -46.05
CA GLN A 579 16.00 -37.84 -45.62
C GLN A 579 17.04 -37.72 -44.50
N THR A 580 16.55 -37.76 -43.26
CA THR A 580 16.89 -38.84 -42.30
C THR A 580 15.91 -38.75 -41.12
N GLY A 581 15.05 -39.76 -41.00
CA GLY A 581 14.08 -39.85 -39.92
C GLY A 581 14.78 -40.13 -38.58
N LEU A 582 14.57 -39.25 -37.61
CA LEU A 582 14.86 -39.51 -36.21
C LEU A 582 13.61 -40.13 -35.57
N ASP A 583 13.70 -41.43 -35.32
CA ASP A 583 12.67 -42.26 -34.72
C ASP A 583 12.43 -41.85 -33.25
N TYR A 584 11.38 -41.07 -33.04
CA TYR A 584 10.93 -40.57 -31.73
C TYR A 584 10.62 -41.71 -30.73
N LYS A 585 10.42 -42.94 -31.22
CA LYS A 585 10.20 -44.13 -30.40
C LYS A 585 11.50 -44.60 -29.73
N LYS A 586 12.63 -44.50 -30.44
CA LYS A 586 13.96 -44.89 -29.94
C LYS A 586 14.49 -43.93 -28.85
N TRP A 587 14.22 -42.63 -28.99
CA TRP A 587 14.55 -41.64 -27.96
C TRP A 587 13.73 -41.81 -26.67
N ARG A 588 12.45 -42.19 -26.79
CA ARG A 588 11.56 -42.48 -25.65
C ARG A 588 11.98 -43.75 -24.91
N ASP A 589 12.42 -44.79 -25.62
CA ASP A 589 12.85 -46.05 -25.02
C ASP A 589 14.24 -45.95 -24.35
N ASP A 590 15.15 -45.10 -24.86
CA ASP A 590 16.42 -44.81 -24.20
C ASP A 590 16.25 -44.05 -22.87
N GLN A 591 15.25 -43.17 -22.75
CA GLN A 591 14.91 -42.51 -21.48
C GLN A 591 14.34 -43.49 -20.45
N LYS A 592 13.53 -44.48 -20.88
CA LYS A 592 13.04 -45.54 -19.98
C LYS A 592 14.14 -46.50 -19.53
N ASN A 593 15.10 -46.82 -20.40
CA ASN A 593 16.22 -47.70 -20.07
C ASN A 593 17.29 -47.01 -19.20
N GLY A 594 17.48 -45.69 -19.34
CA GLY A 594 18.37 -44.89 -18.49
C GLY A 594 17.92 -44.83 -17.02
N LEU A 595 16.61 -44.79 -16.77
CA LEU A 595 16.04 -44.84 -15.40
C LEU A 595 16.25 -46.21 -14.75
N ARG A 596 16.12 -47.30 -15.54
CA ARG A 596 16.31 -48.69 -15.07
C ARG A 596 17.76 -48.97 -14.66
N TRP A 597 18.73 -48.34 -15.33
CA TRP A 597 20.16 -48.48 -15.00
C TRP A 597 20.56 -47.69 -13.75
N ARG A 598 19.92 -46.53 -13.48
CA ARG A 598 20.18 -45.71 -12.27
C ARG A 598 19.57 -46.30 -10.99
N LEU A 599 18.44 -46.99 -11.09
CA LEU A 599 17.79 -47.61 -9.92
C LEU A 599 18.46 -48.94 -9.49
N ARG A 600 19.15 -49.62 -10.40
CA ARG A 600 19.91 -50.85 -10.08
C ARG A 600 21.25 -50.60 -9.36
N ARG A 601 21.81 -49.38 -9.44
CA ARG A 601 23.02 -48.96 -8.68
C ARG A 601 22.73 -48.52 -7.24
N ARG A 602 21.46 -48.34 -6.83
CA ARG A 602 21.06 -47.88 -5.49
C ARG A 602 20.42 -48.95 -4.61
N GLY A 603 20.50 -50.24 -4.98
CA GLY A 603 20.13 -51.35 -4.09
C GLY A 603 18.66 -51.41 -3.66
N LEU A 604 17.75 -50.70 -4.34
CA LEU A 604 16.33 -50.62 -3.98
C LEU A 604 15.48 -51.30 -5.04
N TRP A 605 15.55 -52.63 -5.09
CA TRP A 605 14.50 -53.48 -5.67
C TRP A 605 14.67 -54.92 -5.18
N THR A 606 14.11 -55.22 -4.00
CA THR A 606 13.81 -56.59 -3.58
C THR A 606 12.35 -56.87 -3.92
N SER A 607 12.15 -57.96 -4.66
CA SER A 607 10.87 -58.52 -5.04
C SER A 607 10.29 -59.28 -3.86
N GLU A 608 9.09 -58.93 -3.41
CA GLU A 608 8.23 -59.86 -2.67
C GLU A 608 6.82 -59.88 -3.27
N LYS A 609 6.45 -61.06 -3.78
CA LYS A 609 5.10 -61.54 -3.97
C LYS A 609 4.55 -61.95 -2.60
N ASN A 610 3.28 -61.63 -2.32
CA ASN A 610 2.26 -62.42 -1.59
C ASN A 610 1.08 -61.46 -1.31
N SER A 611 -0.07 -61.61 -1.98
CA SER A 611 -1.23 -62.46 -1.63
C SER A 611 -2.02 -61.99 -0.40
N CYS A 612 -3.35 -61.82 -0.60
CA CYS A 612 -4.48 -61.52 0.31
C CYS A 612 -5.10 -60.15 -0.03
N GLY A 613 -6.37 -59.98 -0.40
CA GLY A 613 -7.55 -60.82 -0.28
C GLY A 613 -8.59 -60.13 0.63
N GLY A 614 -9.73 -59.72 0.05
CA GLY A 614 -10.99 -59.31 0.72
C GLY A 614 -10.94 -57.99 1.51
N GLU A 615 -12.02 -57.28 1.81
CA GLU A 615 -13.40 -57.17 1.34
C GLU A 615 -13.99 -55.97 2.12
N GLU A 616 -14.93 -55.27 1.50
CA GLU A 616 -16.05 -54.46 2.05
C GLU A 616 -15.99 -53.83 3.47
N HIS A 617 -16.11 -52.50 3.53
CA HIS A 617 -17.33 -51.80 3.97
C HIS A 617 -17.27 -50.28 3.67
#